data_AF-A0A0B7GZA2-F1
#
_entry.id   AF-A0A0B7GZA2-F1
#
_cell.length_a   1.000
_cell.length_b   1.000
_cell.length_c   1.000
_cell.angle_alpha   90.00
_cell.angle_beta   90.00
_cell.angle_gamma   90.00
#
_symmetry.space_group_name_H-M   'P 1'
#
loop_
_entity.id
_entity.type
_entity.pdbx_description
1 polymer ?
#
loop_
_entity_poly.entity_id
_entity_poly.type
_entity_poly.pdbx_seq_one_letter_code
_entity_poly.pdbx_strand_id
1 'polypeptide(L)'
;MKNCIRIFGSTLVILLFFSCMTVPKESSVPENLTPAELNLRAQEAYDIGNKRAALFYYNLILKRFCDDESICIGADFEIAHIRLKQKKWQEAYMRLQYVLNQYEGAGSSRLPPEFYKLALIDMKRVEKKVQGENTEKAVEEYIAKRNEERQKLIEEKNRNAQESTDKLIQELEQTQFQSEPTKELPPESKQELNPEQKKQSDSKQTQELNPESESKSQLKAEPQPKKKN
;
A
#
# COMPACT_ATOMS: atom_id res chain seq x y z
N MET A 1 -9.97 55.96 52.18
CA MET A 1 -10.41 55.95 50.77
C MET A 1 -9.19 55.91 49.87
N LYS A 2 -8.82 54.73 49.35
CA LYS A 2 -7.84 54.48 48.26
C LYS A 2 -7.79 52.96 48.06
N ASN A 3 -7.83 52.52 46.80
CA ASN A 3 -7.68 51.14 46.27
C ASN A 3 -8.96 50.56 45.63
N CYS A 4 -9.37 51.09 44.47
CA CYS A 4 -10.39 50.47 43.61
C CYS A 4 -9.96 50.25 42.14
N ILE A 5 -8.70 50.53 41.76
CA ILE A 5 -8.31 50.49 40.33
C ILE A 5 -7.04 49.67 40.16
N ARG A 6 -7.18 48.35 40.03
CA ARG A 6 -6.15 47.42 39.47
C ARG A 6 -6.78 46.11 38.94
N ILE A 7 -7.93 46.14 38.27
CA ILE A 7 -8.53 44.93 37.64
C ILE A 7 -9.11 45.23 36.25
N PHE A 8 -8.35 45.93 35.38
CA PHE A 8 -8.83 46.22 34.01
C PHE A 8 -7.82 45.93 32.89
N GLY A 9 -6.75 45.15 33.18
CA GLY A 9 -5.68 44.88 32.21
C GLY A 9 -5.37 43.41 31.94
N SER A 10 -6.18 42.45 32.41
CA SER A 10 -5.80 41.03 32.41
C SER A 10 -6.86 40.06 31.88
N THR A 11 -7.80 40.53 31.06
CA THR A 11 -8.91 39.68 30.57
C THR A 11 -8.95 39.52 29.04
N LEU A 12 -8.08 40.20 28.27
CA LEU A 12 -8.16 40.23 26.80
C LEU A 12 -7.19 39.27 26.07
N VAL A 13 -6.33 38.53 26.77
CA VAL A 13 -5.24 37.74 26.14
C VAL A 13 -5.58 36.25 25.94
N ILE A 14 -6.77 35.79 26.33
CA ILE A 14 -7.10 34.35 26.36
C ILE A 14 -7.65 33.79 25.01
N LEU A 15 -7.91 34.62 24.01
CA LEU A 15 -8.64 34.21 22.80
C LEU A 15 -7.80 33.83 21.55
N LEU A 16 -6.47 33.81 21.61
CA LEU A 16 -5.62 33.73 20.40
C LEU A 16 -5.00 32.36 20.04
N PHE A 17 -5.41 31.25 20.64
CA PHE A 17 -4.78 29.93 20.34
C PHE A 17 -5.71 28.85 19.76
N PHE A 18 -6.85 29.23 19.17
CA PHE A 18 -7.60 28.30 18.31
C PHE A 18 -7.05 28.34 16.88
N SER A 19 -5.86 27.79 16.68
CA SER A 19 -5.36 27.54 15.32
C SER A 19 -6.28 26.49 14.67
N CYS A 20 -7.01 26.91 13.65
CA CYS A 20 -7.97 26.08 12.92
C CYS A 20 -7.23 25.06 12.05
N MET A 21 -6.75 23.98 12.66
CA MET A 21 -6.17 22.86 11.93
C MET A 21 -7.30 22.04 11.29
N THR A 22 -7.56 22.30 10.02
CA THR A 22 -8.59 21.60 9.23
C THR A 22 -8.07 20.22 8.81
N VAL A 23 -8.95 19.22 8.80
CA VAL A 23 -8.67 17.88 8.25
C VAL A 23 -9.17 17.86 6.81
N PRO A 24 -8.36 17.43 5.84
CA PRO A 24 -8.81 17.31 4.45
C PRO A 24 -10.02 16.40 4.32
N LYS A 25 -10.87 16.67 3.33
CA LYS A 25 -11.94 15.74 2.94
C LYS A 25 -11.39 14.76 1.90
N GLU A 26 -11.84 13.52 1.91
CA GLU A 26 -11.38 12.51 0.94
C GLU A 26 -11.59 12.95 -0.51
N SER A 27 -12.74 13.54 -0.82
CA SER A 27 -13.06 14.08 -2.16
C SER A 27 -12.15 15.22 -2.63
N SER A 28 -11.40 15.85 -1.72
CA SER A 28 -10.44 16.90 -2.08
C SER A 28 -9.03 16.36 -2.40
N VAL A 29 -8.81 15.06 -2.22
CA VAL A 29 -7.50 14.42 -2.44
C VAL A 29 -7.53 13.65 -3.76
N PRO A 30 -6.75 14.06 -4.78
CA PRO A 30 -6.73 13.38 -6.07
C PRO A 30 -6.48 11.88 -5.94
N GLU A 31 -7.24 11.06 -6.67
CA GLU A 31 -7.21 9.60 -6.54
C GLU A 31 -5.89 8.99 -7.03
N ASN A 32 -5.24 9.64 -8.01
CA ASN A 32 -4.01 9.20 -8.66
C ASN A 32 -2.72 9.50 -7.86
N LEU A 33 -2.82 10.04 -6.65
CA LEU A 33 -1.65 10.29 -5.82
C LEU A 33 -0.96 8.97 -5.45
N THR A 34 0.34 8.96 -5.61
CA THR A 34 1.21 7.85 -5.27
C THR A 34 1.34 7.69 -3.74
N PRO A 35 1.77 6.52 -3.25
CA PRO A 35 2.04 6.29 -1.83
C PRO A 35 3.06 7.30 -1.27
N ALA A 36 4.10 7.62 -2.03
CA ALA A 36 5.14 8.57 -1.64
C ALA A 36 4.58 9.99 -1.45
N GLU A 37 3.71 10.44 -2.36
CA GLU A 37 3.07 11.75 -2.27
C GLU A 37 2.05 11.84 -1.12
N LEU A 38 1.37 10.74 -0.78
CA LEU A 38 0.51 10.69 0.40
C LEU A 38 1.33 10.69 1.70
N ASN A 39 2.45 9.95 1.73
CA ASN A 39 3.38 9.94 2.85
C ASN A 39 3.97 11.33 3.10
N LEU A 40 4.41 12.02 2.03
CA LEU A 40 4.92 13.39 2.14
C LEU A 40 3.88 14.34 2.75
N ARG A 41 2.63 14.30 2.26
CA ARG A 41 1.55 15.11 2.83
C ARG A 41 1.25 14.77 4.29
N ALA A 42 1.35 13.49 4.66
CA ALA A 42 1.19 13.05 6.04
C ALA A 42 2.28 13.63 6.95
N GLN A 43 3.53 13.59 6.48
CA GLN A 43 4.70 14.14 7.19
C GLN A 43 4.61 15.66 7.31
N GLU A 44 4.35 16.39 6.22
CA GLU A 44 4.17 17.85 6.25
C GLU A 44 3.06 18.27 7.23
N ALA A 45 1.93 17.56 7.20
CA ALA A 45 0.83 17.79 8.14
C ALA A 45 1.26 17.51 9.59
N TYR A 46 2.04 16.47 9.83
CA TYR A 46 2.53 16.13 11.15
C TYR A 46 3.54 17.16 11.67
N ASP A 47 4.45 17.63 10.81
CA ASP A 47 5.53 18.57 11.14
C ASP A 47 5.00 19.94 11.58
N ILE A 48 3.90 20.41 10.96
CA ILE A 48 3.22 21.63 11.41
C ILE A 48 2.32 21.40 12.64
N GLY A 49 2.26 20.18 13.16
CA GLY A 49 1.48 19.79 14.34
C GLY A 49 0.05 19.29 14.04
N ASN A 50 -0.36 19.19 12.76
CA ASN A 50 -1.69 18.75 12.35
C ASN A 50 -1.79 17.22 12.34
N LYS A 51 -1.71 16.63 13.53
CA LYS A 51 -1.77 15.17 13.73
C LYS A 51 -3.05 14.55 13.16
N ARG A 52 -4.16 15.28 13.10
CA ARG A 52 -5.42 14.77 12.54
C ARG A 52 -5.34 14.62 11.02
N ALA A 53 -4.77 15.59 10.32
CA ALA A 53 -4.53 15.49 8.88
C ALA A 53 -3.47 14.43 8.55
N ALA A 54 -2.41 14.31 9.35
CA ALA A 54 -1.40 13.25 9.19
C ALA A 54 -2.03 11.84 9.28
N LEU A 55 -2.84 11.60 10.33
CA LEU A 55 -3.58 10.35 10.48
C LEU A 55 -4.54 10.11 9.30
N PHE A 56 -5.19 11.16 8.79
CA PHE A 56 -6.06 11.03 7.62
C PHE A 56 -5.29 10.52 6.40
N TYR A 57 -4.14 11.10 6.06
CA TYR A 57 -3.34 10.68 4.91
C TYR A 57 -2.79 9.26 5.06
N TYR A 58 -2.32 8.88 6.25
CA TYR A 58 -1.89 7.49 6.48
C TYR A 58 -3.05 6.49 6.37
N ASN A 59 -4.24 6.81 6.88
CA ASN A 59 -5.41 5.94 6.68
C ASN A 59 -5.83 5.88 5.21
N LEU A 60 -5.65 6.95 4.45
CA LEU A 60 -5.91 6.97 3.01
C LEU A 60 -4.94 6.03 2.25
N ILE A 61 -3.68 5.94 2.70
CA ILE A 61 -2.73 4.94 2.18
C ILE A 61 -3.24 3.53 2.44
N LEU A 62 -3.64 3.22 3.69
CA LEU A 62 -4.18 1.91 4.05
C LEU A 62 -5.43 1.53 3.24
N LYS A 63 -6.21 2.52 2.80
CA LYS A 63 -7.40 2.34 1.96
C LYS A 63 -7.04 2.09 0.50
N ARG A 64 -6.24 2.98 -0.11
CA ARG A 64 -5.95 2.98 -1.57
C ARG A 64 -4.95 1.88 -1.99
N PHE A 65 -4.04 1.54 -1.09
CA PHE A 65 -2.96 0.57 -1.33
C PHE A 65 -3.09 -0.64 -0.42
N CYS A 66 -4.33 -1.02 -0.07
CA CYS A 66 -4.65 -2.10 0.86
C CYS A 66 -4.05 -3.46 0.46
N ASP A 67 -3.83 -3.68 -0.84
CA ASP A 67 -3.24 -4.86 -1.45
C ASP A 67 -1.70 -4.91 -1.38
N ASP A 68 -1.03 -3.78 -1.17
CA ASP A 68 0.42 -3.70 -1.00
C ASP A 68 0.79 -3.69 0.50
N GLU A 69 1.27 -4.83 0.98
CA GLU A 69 1.62 -5.03 2.38
C GLU A 69 2.83 -4.18 2.81
N SER A 70 3.82 -3.99 1.92
CA SER A 70 5.04 -3.23 2.19
C SER A 70 4.75 -1.74 2.32
N ILE A 71 3.77 -1.22 1.58
CA ILE A 71 3.26 0.14 1.76
C ILE A 71 2.42 0.25 3.04
N CYS A 72 1.50 -0.70 3.25
CA CYS A 72 0.59 -0.68 4.39
C CYS A 72 1.34 -0.73 5.72
N ILE A 73 2.39 -1.55 5.85
CA ILE A 73 3.12 -1.70 7.11
C ILE A 73 3.79 -0.39 7.55
N GLY A 74 4.28 0.41 6.61
CA GLY A 74 4.86 1.72 6.88
C GLY A 74 3.82 2.71 7.39
N ALA A 75 2.69 2.84 6.70
CA ALA A 75 1.57 3.65 7.19
C ALA A 75 1.02 3.13 8.52
N ASP A 76 1.05 1.81 8.73
CA ASP A 76 0.57 1.21 9.97
C ASP A 76 1.44 1.61 11.17
N PHE A 77 2.76 1.53 11.00
CA PHE A 77 3.76 2.01 11.94
C PHE A 77 3.63 3.52 12.22
N GLU A 78 3.51 4.36 11.18
CA GLU A 78 3.47 5.82 11.34
C GLU A 78 2.28 6.30 12.18
N ILE A 79 1.10 5.73 11.98
CA ILE A 79 -0.06 6.00 12.84
C ILE A 79 0.24 5.57 14.28
N ALA A 80 0.89 4.41 14.49
CA ALA A 80 1.26 3.95 15.83
C ALA A 80 2.22 4.94 16.51
N HIS A 81 3.20 5.45 15.76
CA HIS A 81 4.14 6.48 16.21
C HIS A 81 3.41 7.77 16.61
N ILE A 82 2.45 8.23 15.80
CA ILE A 82 1.60 9.39 16.13
C ILE A 82 0.81 9.14 17.42
N ARG A 83 0.21 7.95 17.61
CA ARG A 83 -0.54 7.60 18.83
C ARG A 83 0.36 7.60 20.06
N LEU A 84 1.57 7.07 19.95
CA LEU A 84 2.58 7.13 21.00
C LEU A 84 2.89 8.58 21.39
N LYS A 85 3.11 9.46 20.41
CA LYS A 85 3.38 10.89 20.62
C LYS A 85 2.18 11.65 21.18
N GLN A 86 0.96 11.11 21.02
CA GLN A 86 -0.27 11.59 21.66
C GLN A 86 -0.48 11.01 23.07
N LYS A 87 0.44 10.17 23.57
CA LYS A 87 0.31 9.44 24.84
C LYS A 87 -0.91 8.50 24.89
N LYS A 88 -1.42 8.09 23.72
CA LYS A 88 -2.48 7.08 23.60
C LYS A 88 -1.84 5.70 23.65
N TRP A 89 -1.35 5.34 24.83
CA TRP A 89 -0.48 4.18 25.02
C TRP A 89 -1.11 2.87 24.55
N GLN A 90 -2.38 2.62 24.91
CA GLN A 90 -3.07 1.40 24.50
C GLN A 90 -3.24 1.30 22.98
N GLU A 91 -3.69 2.37 22.32
CA GLU A 91 -3.85 2.41 20.86
C GLU A 91 -2.50 2.21 20.14
N ALA A 92 -1.44 2.85 20.64
CA ALA A 92 -0.09 2.68 20.11
C ALA A 92 0.39 1.24 20.29
N TYR A 93 0.17 0.64 21.47
CA TYR A 93 0.57 -0.72 21.78
C TYR A 93 -0.05 -1.74 20.83
N MET A 94 -1.38 -1.73 20.70
CA MET A 94 -2.10 -2.67 19.83
C MET A 94 -1.65 -2.57 18.38
N ARG A 95 -1.41 -1.34 17.90
CA ARG A 95 -0.96 -1.12 16.53
C ARG A 95 0.50 -1.50 16.30
N LEU A 96 1.38 -1.28 17.28
CA LEU A 96 2.76 -1.76 17.23
C LEU A 96 2.81 -3.29 17.27
N GLN A 97 1.96 -3.94 18.07
CA GLN A 97 1.82 -5.40 18.08
C GLN A 97 1.38 -5.92 16.72
N TYR A 98 0.38 -5.28 16.09
CA TYR A 98 -0.01 -5.59 14.72
C TYR A 98 1.18 -5.49 13.75
N VAL A 99 1.92 -4.38 13.77
CA VAL A 99 3.09 -4.19 12.90
C VAL A 99 4.12 -5.31 13.12
N LEU A 100 4.46 -5.64 14.36
CA LEU A 100 5.43 -6.70 14.67
C LEU A 100 4.93 -8.08 14.24
N ASN A 101 3.65 -8.37 14.42
CA ASN A 101 3.05 -9.65 14.04
C ASN A 101 3.13 -9.91 12.52
N GLN A 102 3.04 -8.86 11.69
CA GLN A 102 3.22 -9.01 10.24
C GLN A 102 4.65 -9.50 9.88
N TYR A 103 5.67 -9.16 10.66
CA TYR A 103 7.05 -9.64 10.44
C TYR A 103 7.29 -11.08 10.90
N GLU A 104 6.36 -11.66 11.67
CA GLU A 104 6.43 -13.05 12.10
C GLU A 104 5.71 -14.01 11.12
N GLY A 105 4.93 -13.46 10.19
CA GLY A 105 4.16 -14.21 9.21
C GLY A 105 4.94 -14.65 7.96
N ALA A 106 4.30 -15.47 7.13
CA ALA A 106 4.88 -16.04 5.91
C ALA A 106 5.27 -15.00 4.83
N GLY A 107 4.80 -13.75 4.94
CA GLY A 107 5.10 -12.65 4.02
C GLY A 107 6.25 -11.73 4.42
N SER A 108 6.88 -11.97 5.58
CA SER A 108 7.79 -11.03 6.24
C SER A 108 9.03 -10.65 5.44
N SER A 109 9.52 -11.54 4.57
CA SER A 109 10.72 -11.32 3.75
C SER A 109 10.58 -10.17 2.73
N ARG A 110 9.35 -9.77 2.41
CA ARG A 110 9.05 -8.67 1.48
C ARG A 110 8.83 -7.33 2.19
N LEU A 111 8.74 -7.34 3.52
CA LEU A 111 8.44 -6.15 4.30
C LEU A 111 9.72 -5.32 4.53
N PRO A 112 9.62 -3.98 4.53
CA PRO A 112 10.79 -3.13 4.74
C PRO A 112 11.34 -3.26 6.18
N PRO A 113 12.58 -3.73 6.38
CA PRO A 113 13.10 -4.10 7.71
C PRO A 113 13.26 -2.92 8.68
N GLU A 114 13.25 -1.68 8.20
CA GLU A 114 13.32 -0.47 9.02
C GLU A 114 12.13 -0.33 9.96
N PHE A 115 10.91 -0.66 9.51
CA PHE A 115 9.72 -0.50 10.35
C PHE A 115 9.67 -1.52 11.47
N TYR A 116 10.22 -2.73 11.27
CA TYR A 116 10.41 -3.69 12.36
C TYR A 116 11.29 -3.12 13.48
N LYS A 117 12.45 -2.57 13.12
CA LYS A 117 13.39 -1.96 14.09
C LYS A 117 12.76 -0.80 14.83
N LEU A 118 12.07 0.08 14.12
CA LEU A 118 11.40 1.25 14.71
C LEU A 118 10.24 0.83 15.62
N ALA A 119 9.45 -0.16 15.21
CA ALA A 119 8.35 -0.68 16.02
C ALA A 119 8.85 -1.28 17.34
N LEU A 120 9.95 -2.04 17.33
CA LEU A 120 10.58 -2.54 18.56
C LEU A 120 11.05 -1.41 19.50
N ILE A 121 11.59 -0.32 18.94
CA ILE A 121 12.04 0.84 19.73
C ILE A 121 10.85 1.50 20.42
N ASP A 122 9.77 1.75 19.68
CA ASP A 122 8.58 2.39 20.22
C ASP A 122 7.80 1.47 21.17
N MET A 123 7.79 0.16 20.92
CA MET A 123 7.17 -0.84 21.80
C MET A 123 7.76 -0.77 23.21
N LYS A 124 9.09 -0.73 23.33
CA LYS A 124 9.79 -0.59 24.62
C LYS A 124 9.38 0.67 25.40
N ARG A 125 8.88 1.70 24.73
CA ARG A 125 8.41 2.94 25.37
C ARG A 125 6.97 2.80 25.84
N VAL A 126 6.15 2.11 25.06
CA VAL A 126 4.72 1.93 25.33
C VAL A 126 4.48 0.85 26.40
N GLU A 127 5.23 -0.25 26.39
CA GLU A 127 5.14 -1.33 27.40
C GLU A 127 5.32 -0.81 28.83
N LYS A 128 6.19 0.19 29.02
CA LYS A 128 6.40 0.84 30.33
C LYS A 128 5.18 1.60 30.85
N LYS A 129 4.18 1.83 29.99
CA LYS A 129 3.02 2.70 30.23
C LYS A 129 1.69 1.95 30.14
N VAL A 130 1.66 0.79 29.49
CA VAL A 130 0.48 -0.08 29.44
C VAL A 130 0.51 -1.02 30.64
N GLN A 131 -0.60 -1.06 31.39
CA GLN A 131 -0.80 -1.95 32.53
C GLN A 131 -2.21 -2.54 32.43
N GLY A 132 -2.35 -3.85 32.58
CA GLY A 132 -3.65 -4.51 32.69
C GLY A 132 -3.71 -5.89 32.04
N GLU A 133 -4.39 -6.81 32.71
CA GLU A 133 -4.57 -8.22 32.34
C GLU A 133 -5.37 -8.42 31.03
N ASN A 134 -6.15 -7.43 30.60
CA ASN A 134 -6.99 -7.53 29.38
C ASN A 134 -6.28 -7.02 28.10
N THR A 135 -4.96 -6.82 28.14
CA THR A 135 -4.21 -6.24 27.03
C THR A 135 -4.06 -7.21 25.86
N GLU A 136 -3.79 -8.49 26.12
CA GLU A 136 -3.59 -9.52 25.08
C GLU A 136 -4.86 -9.73 24.26
N LYS A 137 -6.01 -9.91 24.91
CA LYS A 137 -7.31 -10.03 24.24
C LYS A 137 -7.64 -8.81 23.38
N ALA A 138 -7.34 -7.61 23.87
CA ALA A 138 -7.54 -6.38 23.10
C ALA A 138 -6.62 -6.30 21.87
N VAL A 139 -5.39 -6.83 21.97
CA VAL A 139 -4.46 -6.95 20.82
C VAL A 139 -5.01 -7.94 19.80
N GLU A 140 -5.43 -9.13 20.23
CA GLU A 140 -6.00 -10.14 19.32
C GLU A 140 -7.23 -9.62 18.58
N GLU A 141 -8.16 -8.97 19.30
CA GLU A 141 -9.35 -8.34 18.71
C GLU A 141 -8.96 -7.24 17.71
N TYR A 142 -7.96 -6.41 18.05
CA TYR A 142 -7.46 -5.37 17.16
C TYR A 142 -6.86 -5.95 15.89
N ILE A 143 -6.00 -6.96 16.00
CA ILE A 143 -5.34 -7.62 14.85
C ILE A 143 -6.40 -8.27 13.95
N ALA A 144 -7.35 -9.01 14.53
CA ALA A 144 -8.44 -9.64 13.79
C ALA A 144 -9.27 -8.61 13.02
N LYS A 145 -9.69 -7.54 13.71
CA LYS A 145 -10.45 -6.44 13.09
C LYS A 145 -9.68 -5.77 11.96
N ARG A 146 -8.41 -5.42 12.19
CA ARG A 146 -7.57 -4.75 11.19
C ARG A 146 -7.36 -5.62 9.94
N ASN A 147 -7.20 -6.93 10.13
CA ASN A 147 -7.09 -7.90 9.04
C ASN A 147 -8.40 -8.06 8.28
N GLU A 148 -9.53 -8.14 8.98
CA GLU A 148 -10.86 -8.19 8.35
C GLU A 148 -11.14 -6.93 7.53
N GLU A 149 -10.88 -5.74 8.09
CA GLU A 149 -10.99 -4.46 7.37
C GLU A 149 -10.13 -4.43 6.11
N ARG A 150 -8.89 -4.94 6.18
CA ARG A 150 -8.01 -5.03 5.02
C ARG A 150 -8.58 -5.94 3.94
N GLN A 151 -9.07 -7.13 4.31
CA GLN A 151 -9.62 -8.07 3.34
C GLN A 151 -10.85 -7.51 2.63
N LYS A 152 -11.75 -6.85 3.38
CA LYS A 152 -12.91 -6.16 2.78
C LYS A 152 -12.49 -5.11 1.76
N LEU A 153 -11.46 -4.32 2.06
CA LEU A 153 -10.93 -3.31 1.12
C LEU A 153 -10.33 -3.93 -0.14
N ILE A 154 -9.61 -5.05 0.00
CA ILE A 154 -9.04 -5.78 -1.15
C ILE A 154 -10.17 -6.36 -2.00
N GLU A 155 -11.17 -7.00 -1.39
CA GLU A 155 -12.33 -7.55 -2.08
C GLU A 155 -13.14 -6.47 -2.81
N GLU A 156 -13.35 -5.32 -2.18
CA GLU A 156 -14.01 -4.16 -2.78
C GLU A 156 -13.20 -3.62 -3.98
N LYS A 157 -11.88 -3.46 -3.82
CA LYS A 157 -10.99 -3.02 -4.90
C LYS A 157 -11.05 -3.98 -6.10
N ASN A 158 -11.01 -5.28 -5.85
CA ASN A 158 -11.09 -6.30 -6.90
C ASN A 158 -12.45 -6.29 -7.61
N ARG A 159 -13.54 -6.12 -6.86
CA ARG A 159 -14.90 -6.00 -7.42
C ARG A 159 -15.02 -4.77 -8.32
N ASN A 160 -14.55 -3.62 -7.85
CA ASN A 160 -14.58 -2.38 -8.64
C ASN A 160 -13.72 -2.51 -9.91
N ALA A 161 -12.58 -3.19 -9.83
CA ALA A 161 -11.74 -3.48 -11.00
C ALA A 161 -12.48 -4.39 -12.00
N GLN A 162 -13.14 -5.44 -11.53
CA GLN A 162 -13.93 -6.35 -12.37
C GLN A 162 -15.11 -5.62 -13.04
N GLU A 163 -15.86 -4.82 -12.29
CA GLU A 163 -16.97 -4.03 -12.83
C GLU A 163 -16.49 -3.03 -13.90
N SER A 164 -15.29 -2.46 -13.73
CA SER A 164 -14.68 -1.58 -14.72
C SER A 164 -14.31 -2.36 -16.00
N THR A 165 -13.72 -3.55 -15.87
CA THR A 165 -13.38 -4.39 -17.03
C THR A 165 -14.62 -4.87 -17.77
N ASP A 166 -15.68 -5.26 -17.05
CA ASP A 166 -16.93 -5.73 -17.65
C ASP A 166 -17.62 -4.62 -18.47
N LYS A 167 -17.61 -3.37 -17.95
CA LYS A 167 -18.13 -2.21 -18.67
C LYS A 167 -17.34 -1.93 -19.96
N LEU A 168 -16.02 -2.02 -19.91
CA LEU A 168 -15.17 -1.85 -21.10
C LEU A 168 -15.42 -2.94 -22.15
N ILE A 169 -15.59 -4.19 -21.73
CA ILE A 169 -15.92 -5.30 -22.64
C ILE A 169 -17.26 -5.03 -23.31
N GLN A 170 -18.28 -4.64 -22.54
CA GLN A 170 -19.60 -4.32 -23.08
C GLN A 170 -19.55 -3.15 -24.09
N GLU A 171 -18.76 -2.10 -23.81
CA GLU A 171 -18.57 -0.96 -24.71
C GLU A 171 -17.85 -1.38 -26.01
N LEU A 172 -16.84 -2.25 -25.92
CA LEU A 172 -16.12 -2.78 -27.08
C LEU A 172 -17.02 -3.66 -27.97
N GLU A 173 -17.84 -4.53 -27.37
CA GLU A 173 -18.82 -5.35 -28.10
C GLU A 173 -19.86 -4.49 -28.83
N GLN A 174 -20.36 -3.43 -28.18
CA GLN A 174 -21.28 -2.46 -28.80
C GLN A 174 -20.62 -1.70 -29.95
N THR A 175 -19.33 -1.36 -29.83
CA THR A 175 -18.58 -0.65 -30.86
C THR A 175 -18.27 -1.54 -32.08
N GLN A 176 -17.95 -2.83 -31.86
CA GLN A 176 -17.72 -3.78 -32.96
C GLN A 176 -18.98 -4.04 -33.79
N PHE A 177 -20.16 -4.11 -33.15
CA PHE A 177 -21.44 -4.37 -33.83
C PHE A 177 -21.91 -3.19 -34.72
N GLN A 178 -21.41 -1.98 -34.52
CA GLN A 178 -21.75 -0.80 -35.33
C GLN A 178 -20.80 -0.54 -36.52
N SER A 179 -19.76 -1.37 -36.71
CA SER A 179 -18.73 -1.16 -37.74
C SER A 179 -18.75 -2.13 -38.93
N GLU A 180 -19.84 -2.87 -39.18
CA GLU A 180 -20.05 -3.53 -40.49
C GLU A 180 -20.78 -2.61 -41.47
N PRO A 181 -20.10 -1.84 -42.34
CA PRO A 181 -20.69 -1.44 -43.59
C PRO A 181 -20.65 -2.65 -44.53
N THR A 182 -21.83 -3.05 -45.01
CA THR A 182 -22.02 -3.94 -46.15
C THR A 182 -21.18 -3.44 -47.33
N LYS A 183 -19.96 -3.99 -47.52
CA LYS A 183 -19.26 -3.87 -48.78
C LYS A 183 -19.92 -4.84 -49.75
N GLU A 184 -20.82 -4.33 -50.56
CA GLU A 184 -21.16 -4.97 -51.83
C GLU A 184 -19.85 -5.28 -52.58
N LEU A 185 -19.68 -6.56 -52.95
CA LEU A 185 -18.63 -6.99 -53.87
C LEU A 185 -18.80 -6.25 -55.21
N PRO A 186 -17.76 -5.63 -55.77
CA PRO A 186 -17.75 -5.27 -57.19
C PRO A 186 -17.71 -6.56 -58.02
N PRO A 187 -18.43 -6.63 -59.16
CA PRO A 187 -18.47 -7.83 -59.99
C PRO A 187 -17.09 -8.12 -60.60
N GLU A 188 -16.73 -9.41 -60.58
CA GLU A 188 -15.54 -9.97 -61.21
C GLU A 188 -15.36 -9.49 -62.66
N SER A 189 -14.29 -8.73 -62.92
CA SER A 189 -13.75 -8.63 -64.26
C SER A 189 -12.83 -9.82 -64.50
N LYS A 190 -13.33 -10.78 -65.29
CA LYS A 190 -12.56 -11.87 -65.87
C LYS A 190 -11.33 -11.33 -66.59
N GLN A 191 -10.15 -11.82 -66.22
CA GLN A 191 -9.04 -11.91 -67.14
C GLN A 191 -8.37 -13.28 -66.98
N GLU A 192 -8.52 -14.06 -68.04
CA GLU A 192 -7.98 -15.40 -68.23
C GLU A 192 -6.45 -15.40 -68.30
N LEU A 193 -5.87 -16.39 -67.60
CA LEU A 193 -4.78 -17.28 -67.98
C LEU A 193 -3.56 -16.76 -68.77
N ASN A 194 -2.36 -16.96 -68.20
CA ASN A 194 -1.30 -17.66 -68.92
C ASN A 194 -0.45 -18.50 -67.94
N PRO A 195 -0.25 -19.82 -68.16
CA PRO A 195 0.49 -20.70 -67.26
C PRO A 195 1.90 -21.01 -67.78
N GLU A 196 2.97 -20.77 -67.01
CA GLU A 196 4.21 -21.53 -67.17
C GLU A 196 5.13 -21.48 -65.92
N GLN A 197 5.26 -22.66 -65.29
CA GLN A 197 6.48 -23.27 -64.70
C GLN A 197 7.25 -22.48 -63.62
N LYS A 198 7.16 -22.82 -62.32
CA LYS A 198 7.71 -24.00 -61.60
C LYS A 198 9.23 -24.23 -61.78
N LYS A 199 10.02 -23.69 -60.82
CA LYS A 199 11.32 -24.14 -60.24
C LYS A 199 11.92 -22.90 -59.54
N GLN A 200 12.53 -22.86 -58.37
CA GLN A 200 13.34 -23.76 -57.54
C GLN A 200 13.31 -23.15 -56.12
N SER A 201 12.98 -23.92 -55.08
CA SER A 201 13.90 -24.57 -54.14
C SER A 201 14.88 -23.65 -53.40
N ASP A 202 14.73 -23.64 -52.08
CA ASP A 202 15.76 -23.56 -51.05
C ASP A 202 16.51 -22.24 -50.84
N SER A 203 16.19 -21.57 -49.71
CA SER A 203 17.21 -20.89 -48.91
C SER A 203 16.69 -20.50 -47.52
N LYS A 204 17.41 -21.01 -46.51
CA LYS A 204 17.59 -20.54 -45.12
C LYS A 204 16.66 -21.10 -44.05
N GLN A 205 17.06 -22.27 -43.55
CA GLN A 205 17.01 -22.56 -42.13
C GLN A 205 18.43 -22.84 -41.60
N THR A 206 18.69 -22.33 -40.40
CA THR A 206 19.68 -22.80 -39.40
C THR A 206 21.10 -22.23 -39.46
N GLN A 207 21.35 -21.27 -38.56
CA GLN A 207 22.66 -21.10 -37.89
C GLN A 207 22.58 -21.80 -36.53
N GLU A 208 23.23 -22.97 -36.46
CA GLU A 208 24.31 -23.32 -35.55
C GLU A 208 24.40 -22.60 -34.18
N LEU A 209 24.31 -23.36 -33.08
CA LEU A 209 25.41 -23.59 -32.12
C LEU A 209 24.89 -24.26 -30.83
N ASN A 210 25.28 -25.51 -30.63
CA ASN A 210 25.56 -26.11 -29.33
C ASN A 210 27.03 -26.57 -29.41
N PRO A 211 27.81 -26.52 -28.31
CA PRO A 211 27.92 -27.77 -27.57
C PRO A 211 28.04 -27.65 -26.05
N GLU A 212 27.56 -28.73 -25.46
CA GLU A 212 27.83 -29.33 -24.15
C GLU A 212 29.22 -29.08 -23.55
N SER A 213 29.28 -28.99 -22.22
CA SER A 213 30.16 -29.89 -21.46
C SER A 213 29.65 -30.08 -20.04
N GLU A 214 29.28 -31.32 -19.74
CA GLU A 214 29.04 -31.86 -18.40
C GLU A 214 30.29 -31.79 -17.51
N SER A 215 30.10 -31.77 -16.18
CA SER A 215 30.46 -32.91 -15.30
C SER A 215 30.78 -32.48 -13.85
N LYS A 216 29.97 -33.05 -12.94
CA LYS A 216 30.28 -33.61 -11.60
C LYS A 216 31.33 -32.93 -10.70
N SER A 217 30.96 -32.66 -9.44
CA SER A 217 31.41 -33.46 -8.28
C SER A 217 30.90 -32.95 -6.92
N GLN A 218 30.21 -33.86 -6.19
CA GLN A 218 30.44 -34.30 -4.81
C GLN A 218 30.32 -33.35 -3.58
N LEU A 219 29.37 -33.72 -2.71
CA LEU A 219 29.44 -33.91 -1.24
C LEU A 219 30.68 -33.40 -0.47
N LYS A 220 30.46 -32.55 0.55
CA LYS A 220 30.98 -32.80 1.92
C LYS A 220 30.27 -32.00 3.02
N ALA A 221 30.26 -32.61 4.20
CA ALA A 221 29.48 -32.35 5.39
C ALA A 221 29.90 -31.13 6.26
N GLU A 222 28.97 -30.80 7.16
CA GLU A 222 28.95 -29.88 8.31
C GLU A 222 30.21 -29.92 9.21
N PRO A 223 30.46 -28.85 9.99
CA PRO A 223 30.36 -29.03 11.45
C PRO A 223 29.74 -27.85 12.24
N GLN A 224 29.04 -28.25 13.31
CA GLN A 224 28.46 -27.49 14.43
C GLN A 224 29.39 -26.47 15.11
N PRO A 225 28.85 -25.36 15.67
CA PRO A 225 29.60 -24.50 16.59
C PRO A 225 29.56 -24.98 18.05
N LYS A 226 30.74 -24.97 18.68
CA LYS A 226 31.02 -25.31 20.07
C LYS A 226 30.40 -24.31 21.05
N LYS A 227 29.81 -24.83 22.14
CA LYS A 227 29.57 -24.11 23.40
C LYS A 227 30.90 -23.65 24.01
N LYS A 228 30.92 -22.44 24.58
CA LYS A 228 31.91 -21.99 25.57
C LYS A 228 31.17 -21.43 26.79
N ASN A 229 31.75 -21.75 27.93
CA ASN A 229 31.29 -21.60 29.31
C ASN A 229 30.82 -20.21 29.71
#